data_AF-A0A2X4XMX1-F1
#
_entry.id   AF-A0A2X4XMX1-F1
#
_cell.length_a   1.000
_cell.length_b   1.000
_cell.length_c   1.000
_cell.angle_alpha   90.00
_cell.angle_beta   90.00
_cell.angle_gamma   90.00
#
_symmetry.space_group_name_H-M   'P 1'
#
loop_
_entity.id
_entity.type
_entity.pdbx_description
1 polymer ?
#
loop_
_entity_poly.entity_id
_entity_poly.type
_entity_poly.pdbx_seq_one_letter_code
_entity_poly.pdbx_strand_id
1 'polypeptide(L)'
;MTAPLRAGRAAAPSATPHPRRPVNSHNRRVNTPAPDSVSELPLRDTKYRELARYPEFGVVTAWLRDYVRSSVPNARMSEREYWSVSCLPDASVSPKGHRLVTIYAGDLEVAGLRLDTPGPGLRNVQGWITVTRTDLEEACGAPLSQVAAASPALRITESGATATIEWTETPESRAQFDALPWRAPARALVTELVRMGRNRWADLHSPQIAQFAFED
;
A
#
# COMPACT_ATOMS: atom_id res chain seq x y z
N MET A 1 50.73 -35.20 38.23
CA MET A 1 51.85 -35.83 37.52
C MET A 1 51.49 -35.76 36.03
N THR A 2 51.84 -34.71 35.26
CA THR A 2 53.18 -34.37 34.69
C THR A 2 53.79 -35.61 34.02
N ALA A 3 54.00 -35.73 32.70
CA ALA A 3 54.49 -34.79 31.68
C ALA A 3 54.12 -35.25 30.22
N PRO A 4 54.44 -34.46 29.15
CA PRO A 4 53.91 -34.55 27.78
C PRO A 4 54.91 -35.07 26.71
N LEU A 5 54.45 -35.33 25.46
CA LEU A 5 55.34 -35.42 24.28
C LEU A 5 54.67 -35.05 22.92
N ARG A 6 55.18 -33.94 22.37
CA ARG A 6 55.41 -33.48 20.97
C ARG A 6 54.59 -33.99 19.75
N ALA A 7 54.02 -32.97 19.09
CA ALA A 7 54.27 -32.49 17.72
C ALA A 7 54.16 -33.42 16.49
N GLY A 8 53.21 -33.07 15.61
CA GLY A 8 53.19 -33.44 14.19
C GLY A 8 52.43 -32.37 13.38
N ARG A 9 53.17 -31.44 12.77
CA ARG A 9 52.68 -30.39 11.86
C ARG A 9 52.67 -30.98 10.45
N ALA A 10 51.50 -31.07 9.81
CA ALA A 10 51.39 -31.46 8.40
C ALA A 10 50.78 -30.31 7.59
N ALA A 11 51.39 -30.09 6.43
CA ALA A 11 51.24 -28.95 5.55
C ALA A 11 50.05 -29.08 4.57
N ALA A 12 49.72 -27.95 3.96
CA ALA A 12 48.63 -27.69 3.02
C ALA A 12 48.67 -28.52 1.73
N PRO A 13 47.53 -28.64 1.02
CA PRO A 13 47.52 -28.89 -0.41
C PRO A 13 47.43 -27.58 -1.22
N SER A 14 48.46 -27.45 -2.04
CA SER A 14 48.75 -26.59 -3.19
C SER A 14 47.57 -25.99 -3.97
N ALA A 15 47.70 -24.69 -4.21
CA ALA A 15 46.93 -23.89 -5.16
C ALA A 15 47.35 -24.19 -6.62
N THR A 16 46.37 -24.33 -7.50
CA THR A 16 46.54 -24.42 -8.96
C THR A 16 46.38 -23.02 -9.57
N PRO A 17 47.25 -22.60 -10.52
CA PRO A 17 47.31 -21.21 -10.97
C PRO A 17 46.33 -20.93 -12.12
N HIS A 18 45.59 -19.82 -12.03
CA HIS A 18 44.89 -19.25 -13.18
C HIS A 18 45.59 -17.98 -13.69
N PRO A 19 45.72 -17.83 -15.02
CA PRO A 19 46.58 -16.83 -15.64
C PRO A 19 46.01 -15.41 -15.55
N ARG A 20 46.89 -14.46 -15.22
CA ARG A 20 46.66 -13.01 -15.35
C ARG A 20 46.97 -12.52 -16.76
N ARG A 21 46.05 -11.77 -17.37
CA ARG A 21 46.21 -10.49 -18.13
C ARG A 21 45.03 -10.29 -19.10
N PRO A 22 44.74 -9.06 -19.60
CA PRO A 22 45.39 -7.76 -19.35
C PRO A 22 44.42 -6.66 -18.85
N VAL A 23 45.01 -5.61 -18.28
CA VAL A 23 44.35 -4.32 -18.03
C VAL A 23 44.14 -3.63 -19.37
N ASN A 24 42.88 -3.36 -19.75
CA ASN A 24 42.54 -2.48 -20.85
C ASN A 24 41.77 -1.27 -20.30
N SER A 25 42.53 -0.21 -20.03
CA SER A 25 42.07 1.14 -19.82
C SER A 25 41.44 1.68 -21.11
N HIS A 26 40.12 1.75 -21.16
CA HIS A 26 39.38 2.60 -22.11
C HIS A 26 38.39 3.46 -21.32
N ASN A 27 38.83 4.68 -21.01
CA ASN A 27 37.97 5.79 -20.65
C ASN A 27 36.98 6.02 -21.81
N ARG A 28 35.79 5.43 -21.73
CA ARG A 28 34.64 5.90 -22.51
C ARG A 28 33.75 6.67 -21.55
N ARG A 29 33.87 8.00 -21.61
CA ARG A 29 32.85 8.91 -21.07
C ARG A 29 31.50 8.41 -21.59
N VAL A 30 30.66 7.89 -20.70
CA VAL A 30 29.24 7.78 -20.98
C VAL A 30 28.73 9.20 -20.84
N ASN A 31 28.68 9.91 -21.97
CA ASN A 31 27.78 11.04 -22.09
C ASN A 31 26.38 10.45 -22.00
N THR A 32 25.81 10.41 -20.79
CA THR A 32 24.37 10.24 -20.62
C THR A 32 23.73 11.44 -21.31
N PRO A 33 22.94 11.25 -22.38
CA PRO A 33 22.12 12.36 -22.89
C PRO A 33 21.21 12.79 -21.74
N ALA A 34 21.14 14.09 -21.49
CA ALA A 34 20.04 14.62 -20.68
C ALA A 34 18.73 14.15 -21.32
N PRO A 35 17.73 13.70 -20.55
CA PRO A 35 16.43 13.36 -21.13
C PRO A 35 15.76 14.66 -21.60
N ASP A 36 15.98 14.99 -22.88
CA ASP A 36 15.25 16.01 -23.63
C ASP A 36 13.88 15.46 -24.00
N SER A 37 13.03 15.16 -23.02
CA SER A 37 11.62 14.80 -23.21
C SER A 37 10.90 14.75 -21.87
N VAL A 38 9.91 15.64 -21.67
CA VAL A 38 8.95 15.57 -20.54
C VAL A 38 8.16 14.24 -20.54
N SER A 39 8.25 13.47 -21.63
CA SER A 39 7.61 12.18 -21.87
C SER A 39 8.25 10.97 -21.15
N GLU A 40 9.44 11.12 -20.56
CA GLU A 40 10.13 10.04 -19.83
C GLU A 40 10.19 10.26 -18.31
N LEU A 41 9.32 11.11 -17.76
CA LEU A 41 9.08 11.08 -16.32
C LEU A 41 8.49 9.70 -15.98
N PRO A 42 9.00 9.00 -14.94
CA PRO A 42 8.46 7.71 -14.57
C PRO A 42 6.94 7.84 -14.44
N LEU A 43 6.17 6.92 -15.05
CA LEU A 43 4.70 6.96 -15.15
C LEU A 43 3.96 7.21 -13.81
N ARG A 44 4.66 7.10 -12.68
CA ARG A 44 4.17 7.39 -11.33
C ARG A 44 4.11 8.90 -11.04
N ASP A 45 5.04 9.68 -11.58
CA ASP A 45 5.07 11.13 -11.45
C ASP A 45 3.93 11.79 -12.23
N THR A 46 3.52 11.20 -13.35
CA THR A 46 2.39 11.71 -14.16
C THR A 46 1.06 11.43 -13.48
N LYS A 47 0.85 10.25 -12.90
CA LYS A 47 -0.40 9.88 -12.21
C LYS A 47 -0.67 10.71 -10.97
N TYR A 48 0.35 10.95 -10.13
CA TYR A 48 0.20 11.87 -9.01
C TYR A 48 -0.19 13.27 -9.49
N ARG A 49 0.51 13.81 -10.50
CA ARG A 49 0.19 15.14 -11.07
C ARG A 49 -1.20 15.19 -11.70
N GLU A 50 -1.65 14.09 -12.28
CA GLU A 50 -3.01 13.97 -12.79
C GLU A 50 -4.03 14.01 -11.65
N LEU A 51 -3.87 13.16 -10.63
CA LEU A 51 -4.76 13.14 -9.47
C LEU A 51 -4.77 14.50 -8.76
N ALA A 52 -3.63 15.19 -8.67
CA ALA A 52 -3.52 16.53 -8.08
C ALA A 52 -4.36 17.60 -8.82
N ARG A 53 -4.79 17.34 -10.06
CA ARG A 53 -5.69 18.22 -10.82
C ARG A 53 -7.16 17.88 -10.62
N TYR A 54 -7.48 16.79 -9.94
CA TYR A 54 -8.87 16.38 -9.71
C TYR A 54 -9.50 17.26 -8.62
N PRO A 55 -10.78 17.65 -8.76
CA PRO A 55 -11.50 18.34 -7.69
C PRO A 55 -11.50 17.56 -6.37
N GLU A 56 -11.44 16.23 -6.44
CA GLU A 56 -11.47 15.32 -5.29
C GLU A 56 -10.11 15.20 -4.57
N PHE A 57 -9.04 15.84 -5.05
CA PHE A 57 -7.69 15.65 -4.50
C PHE A 57 -7.61 15.88 -2.99
N GLY A 58 -8.23 16.96 -2.49
CA GLY A 58 -8.25 17.28 -1.05
C GLY A 58 -8.99 16.23 -0.21
N VAL A 59 -10.06 15.64 -0.76
CA VAL A 59 -10.79 14.53 -0.10
C VAL A 59 -9.89 13.30 -0.04
N VAL A 60 -9.19 12.99 -1.13
CA VAL A 60 -8.28 11.83 -1.21
C VAL A 60 -7.15 11.95 -0.19
N THR A 61 -6.47 13.10 -0.12
CA THR A 61 -5.34 13.29 0.81
C THR A 61 -5.79 13.31 2.27
N ALA A 62 -6.93 13.92 2.58
CA ALA A 62 -7.49 13.93 3.94
C ALA A 62 -7.90 12.52 4.39
N TRP A 63 -8.56 11.75 3.52
CA TRP A 63 -8.94 10.37 3.81
C TRP A 63 -7.72 9.45 3.97
N LEU A 64 -6.72 9.59 3.08
CA LEU A 64 -5.48 8.82 3.16
C LEU A 64 -4.79 9.01 4.51
N ARG A 65 -4.74 10.26 4.98
CA ARG A 65 -4.18 10.62 6.29
C ARG A 65 -4.94 9.96 7.43
N ASP A 66 -6.27 10.09 7.47
CA ASP A 66 -7.10 9.47 8.53
C ASP A 66 -6.93 7.95 8.57
N TYR A 67 -6.99 7.30 7.40
CA TYR A 67 -6.84 5.86 7.32
C TYR A 67 -5.46 5.39 7.79
N VAL A 68 -4.38 5.96 7.25
CA VAL A 68 -3.01 5.52 7.56
C VAL A 68 -2.69 5.76 9.04
N ARG A 69 -3.06 6.93 9.57
CA ARG A 69 -2.86 7.26 11.00
C ARG A 69 -3.60 6.30 11.92
N SER A 70 -4.81 5.89 11.54
CA SER A 70 -5.65 5.02 12.36
C SER A 70 -5.21 3.55 12.31
N SER A 71 -4.83 3.07 11.12
CA SER A 71 -4.72 1.63 10.84
C SER A 71 -3.28 1.12 10.65
N VAL A 72 -2.34 1.95 10.18
CA VAL A 72 -1.00 1.46 9.83
C VAL A 72 -0.02 1.68 11.00
N PRO A 73 0.50 0.61 11.62
CA PRO A 73 1.50 0.75 12.68
C PRO A 73 2.84 1.24 12.11
N ASN A 74 3.43 2.23 12.79
CA ASN A 74 4.72 2.83 12.43
C ASN A 74 4.80 3.23 10.94
N ALA A 75 3.74 3.82 10.40
CA ALA A 75 3.52 4.00 8.96
C ALA A 75 4.73 4.52 8.19
N ARG A 76 5.43 5.54 8.69
CA ARG A 76 6.61 6.10 8.01
C ARG A 76 7.81 5.14 7.96
N MET A 77 8.01 4.34 9.01
CA MET A 77 9.09 3.36 9.08
C MET A 77 8.79 2.10 8.26
N SER A 78 7.52 1.78 8.08
CA SER A 78 7.06 0.56 7.40
C SER A 78 6.64 0.79 5.94
N GLU A 79 6.74 2.03 5.46
CA GLU A 79 6.40 2.46 4.10
C GLU A 79 7.17 1.66 3.05
N ARG A 80 6.45 1.28 1.99
CA ARG A 80 6.88 0.46 0.85
C ARG A 80 7.20 -1.00 1.21
N GLU A 81 7.87 -1.26 2.33
CA GLU A 81 8.25 -2.61 2.73
C GLU A 81 7.05 -3.43 3.24
N TYR A 82 6.17 -2.84 4.04
CA TYR A 82 5.03 -3.56 4.64
C TYR A 82 3.66 -3.01 4.27
N TRP A 83 3.61 -1.78 3.76
CA TRP A 83 2.43 -1.23 3.13
C TRP A 83 2.84 -0.33 1.96
N SER A 84 1.92 -0.07 1.03
CA SER A 84 2.12 0.91 -0.03
C SER A 84 0.82 1.57 -0.43
N VAL A 85 0.92 2.72 -1.06
CA VAL A 85 -0.21 3.41 -1.68
C VAL A 85 0.06 3.58 -3.17
N SER A 86 -0.92 3.27 -4.01
CA SER A 86 -0.89 3.55 -5.44
C SER A 86 -1.88 4.66 -5.78
N CYS A 87 -1.58 5.43 -6.83
CA CYS A 87 -2.40 6.51 -7.34
C CYS A 87 -2.81 6.18 -8.78
N LEU A 88 -4.10 6.34 -9.11
CA LEU A 88 -4.68 6.03 -10.43
C LEU A 88 -4.19 4.69 -11.03
N PRO A 89 -4.42 3.54 -10.36
CA PRO A 89 -3.97 2.25 -10.88
C PRO A 89 -4.71 1.89 -12.19
N ASP A 90 -3.95 1.55 -13.24
CA ASP A 90 -4.46 1.38 -14.62
C ASP A 90 -5.50 0.26 -14.73
N ALA A 91 -5.35 -0.79 -13.92
CA ALA A 91 -6.23 -1.96 -13.94
C ALA A 91 -7.68 -1.68 -13.49
N SER A 92 -7.99 -0.43 -13.12
CA SER A 92 -9.28 -0.06 -12.56
C SER A 92 -10.12 0.90 -13.42
N VAL A 93 -9.64 1.24 -14.63
CA VAL A 93 -10.36 2.16 -15.51
C VAL A 93 -11.53 1.44 -16.17
N SER A 94 -12.75 1.88 -15.84
CA SER A 94 -13.98 1.45 -16.48
C SER A 94 -14.75 2.66 -17.02
N PRO A 95 -15.68 2.48 -17.97
CA PRO A 95 -16.55 3.57 -18.44
C PRO A 95 -17.41 4.20 -17.33
N LYS A 96 -17.55 3.52 -16.18
CA LYS A 96 -18.38 3.95 -15.05
C LYS A 96 -17.57 4.58 -13.91
N GLY A 97 -16.25 4.62 -14.02
CA GLY A 97 -15.38 5.10 -12.96
C GLY A 97 -14.01 4.45 -12.92
N HIS A 98 -13.16 4.92 -12.02
CA HIS A 98 -11.80 4.40 -11.81
C HIS A 98 -11.33 4.64 -10.37
N ARG A 99 -10.28 3.92 -9.93
CA ARG A 99 -9.71 4.15 -8.59
C ARG A 99 -8.85 5.40 -8.57
N LEU A 100 -9.03 6.20 -7.53
CA LEU A 100 -8.21 7.39 -7.26
C LEU A 100 -6.94 7.00 -6.51
N VAL A 101 -7.11 6.20 -5.45
CA VAL A 101 -6.04 5.72 -4.58
C VAL A 101 -6.34 4.31 -4.09
N THR A 102 -5.31 3.50 -3.87
CA THR A 102 -5.44 2.18 -3.23
C THR A 102 -4.29 1.96 -2.27
N ILE A 103 -4.62 1.47 -1.08
CA ILE A 103 -3.67 1.14 -0.02
C ILE A 103 -3.56 -0.38 0.06
N TYR A 104 -2.33 -0.85 0.10
CA TYR A 104 -1.98 -2.25 0.15
C TYR A 104 -1.19 -2.53 1.43
N ALA A 105 -1.41 -3.67 2.05
CA ALA A 105 -0.59 -4.20 3.14
C ALA A 105 -0.44 -5.71 2.96
N GLY A 106 0.78 -6.24 3.10
CA GLY A 106 1.06 -7.64 2.76
C GLY A 106 0.68 -7.97 1.31
N ASP A 107 -0.25 -8.91 1.12
CA ASP A 107 -0.77 -9.29 -0.20
C ASP A 107 -2.18 -8.75 -0.49
N LEU A 108 -2.75 -7.92 0.38
CA LEU A 108 -4.14 -7.48 0.32
C LEU A 108 -4.29 -5.98 -0.03
N GLU A 109 -5.34 -5.66 -0.78
CA GLU A 109 -5.86 -4.30 -0.90
C GLU A 109 -6.71 -3.99 0.32
N VAL A 110 -6.21 -3.17 1.23
CA VAL A 110 -6.83 -2.96 2.54
C VAL A 110 -7.77 -1.76 2.57
N ALA A 111 -7.62 -0.83 1.65
CA ALA A 111 -8.50 0.33 1.53
C ALA A 111 -8.30 1.08 0.20
N GLY A 112 -9.25 1.95 -0.15
CA GLY A 112 -9.05 2.91 -1.22
C GLY A 112 -10.25 3.80 -1.47
N LEU A 113 -10.08 4.68 -2.46
CA LEU A 113 -11.16 5.52 -2.99
C LEU A 113 -11.26 5.32 -4.49
N ARG A 114 -12.49 5.34 -5.00
CA ARG A 114 -12.81 5.35 -6.42
C ARG A 114 -13.71 6.54 -6.73
N LEU A 115 -13.62 6.96 -7.98
CA LEU A 115 -14.50 7.93 -8.57
C LEU A 115 -15.45 7.20 -9.51
N ASP A 116 -16.74 7.24 -9.20
CA ASP A 116 -17.79 6.80 -10.08
C ASP A 116 -18.29 7.98 -10.92
N THR A 117 -18.50 7.74 -12.21
CA THR A 117 -19.00 8.71 -13.20
C THR A 117 -20.27 8.17 -13.85
N PRO A 118 -21.42 8.19 -13.16
CA PRO A 118 -22.65 7.54 -13.62
C PRO A 118 -23.32 8.25 -14.80
N GLY A 119 -22.93 9.49 -15.10
CA GLY A 119 -23.45 10.27 -16.22
C GLY A 119 -22.65 11.56 -16.44
N PRO A 120 -22.98 12.34 -17.49
CA PRO A 120 -22.26 13.57 -17.80
C PRO A 120 -22.25 14.55 -16.64
N GLY A 121 -21.06 15.00 -16.23
CA GLY A 121 -20.87 15.95 -15.13
C GLY A 121 -21.11 15.40 -13.72
N LEU A 122 -21.55 14.14 -13.59
CA LEU A 122 -21.74 13.49 -12.29
C LEU A 122 -20.47 12.77 -11.87
N ARG A 123 -20.01 13.08 -10.66
CA ARG A 123 -18.77 12.59 -10.07
C ARG A 123 -19.04 12.24 -8.61
N ASN A 124 -18.99 10.96 -8.30
CA ASN A 124 -19.30 10.45 -6.97
C ASN A 124 -18.09 9.72 -6.42
N VAL A 125 -17.52 10.22 -5.32
CA VAL A 125 -16.49 9.48 -4.60
C VAL A 125 -17.15 8.35 -3.82
N GLN A 126 -16.53 7.19 -3.90
CA GLN A 126 -16.85 6.04 -3.07
C GLN A 126 -15.57 5.52 -2.44
N GLY A 127 -15.69 4.98 -1.25
CA GLY A 127 -14.56 4.41 -0.55
C GLY A 127 -14.83 3.00 -0.10
N TRP A 128 -13.75 2.30 0.21
CA TRP A 128 -13.79 1.01 0.85
C TRP A 128 -12.66 0.87 1.86
N ILE A 129 -12.94 0.08 2.89
CA ILE A 129 -11.94 -0.42 3.82
C ILE A 129 -12.20 -1.90 4.05
N THR A 130 -11.13 -2.67 4.19
CA THR A 130 -11.18 -4.07 4.61
C THR A 130 -10.70 -4.17 6.03
N VAL A 131 -11.41 -4.97 6.84
CA VAL A 131 -11.14 -5.17 8.26
C VAL A 131 -11.23 -6.65 8.62
N THR A 132 -10.69 -7.02 9.79
CA THR A 132 -10.96 -8.33 10.37
C THR A 132 -12.46 -8.44 10.67
N ARG A 133 -13.10 -9.53 10.24
CA ARG A 133 -14.53 -9.74 10.45
C ARG A 133 -14.86 -9.87 11.94
N THR A 134 -14.13 -10.74 12.65
CA THR A 134 -14.37 -11.03 14.07
C THR A 134 -14.22 -9.78 14.92
N ASP A 135 -13.20 -8.97 14.66
CA ASP A 135 -12.93 -7.78 15.46
C ASP A 135 -13.98 -6.70 15.21
N LEU A 136 -14.52 -6.60 13.99
CA LEU A 136 -15.62 -5.70 13.68
C LEU A 136 -16.92 -6.14 14.38
N GLU A 137 -17.25 -7.43 14.37
CA GLU A 137 -18.42 -7.96 15.07
C GLU A 137 -18.32 -7.75 16.58
N GLU A 138 -17.15 -8.01 17.16
CA GLU A 138 -16.87 -7.78 18.58
C GLU A 138 -17.00 -6.29 18.93
N ALA A 139 -16.41 -5.40 18.14
CA ALA A 139 -16.47 -3.96 18.38
C ALA A 139 -17.90 -3.39 18.24
N CYS A 140 -18.72 -3.97 17.37
CA CYS A 140 -20.12 -3.61 17.21
C CYS A 140 -21.04 -4.29 18.25
N GLY A 141 -20.57 -5.34 18.94
CA GLY A 141 -21.38 -6.18 19.81
C GLY A 141 -22.48 -6.95 19.09
N ALA A 142 -22.36 -7.14 17.77
CA ALA A 142 -23.39 -7.73 16.92
C ALA A 142 -22.79 -8.45 15.70
N PRO A 143 -23.43 -9.50 15.18
CA PRO A 143 -22.99 -10.16 13.95
C PRO A 143 -23.11 -9.22 12.74
N LEU A 144 -22.28 -9.42 11.70
CA LEU A 144 -22.25 -8.51 10.55
C LEU A 144 -23.58 -8.37 9.82
N SER A 145 -24.41 -9.40 9.80
CA SER A 145 -25.76 -9.32 9.21
C SER A 145 -26.64 -8.28 9.90
N GLN A 146 -26.52 -8.13 11.22
CA GLN A 146 -27.23 -7.10 11.99
C GLN A 146 -26.59 -5.73 11.81
N VAL A 147 -25.25 -5.64 11.77
CA VAL A 147 -24.53 -4.40 11.48
C VAL A 147 -24.92 -3.84 10.11
N ALA A 148 -25.01 -4.71 9.10
CA ALA A 148 -25.44 -4.36 7.75
C ALA A 148 -26.90 -3.91 7.71
N ALA A 149 -27.80 -4.59 8.44
CA ALA A 149 -29.20 -4.19 8.56
C ALA A 149 -29.38 -2.83 9.25
N ALA A 150 -28.52 -2.52 10.23
CA ALA A 150 -28.51 -1.23 10.93
C ALA A 150 -27.86 -0.10 10.13
N SER A 151 -27.09 -0.43 9.09
CA SER A 151 -26.34 0.53 8.25
C SER A 151 -26.69 0.36 6.76
N PRO A 152 -27.96 0.59 6.35
CA PRO A 152 -28.43 0.27 5.00
C PRO A 152 -27.81 1.13 3.89
N ALA A 153 -27.17 2.25 4.22
CA ALA A 153 -26.46 3.09 3.25
C ALA A 153 -25.00 2.65 3.04
N LEU A 154 -24.56 1.60 3.74
CA LEU A 154 -23.26 0.95 3.56
C LEU A 154 -23.45 -0.39 2.84
N ARG A 155 -22.44 -0.80 2.09
CA ARG A 155 -22.34 -2.18 1.58
C ARG A 155 -21.25 -2.90 2.37
N ILE A 156 -21.66 -3.93 3.11
CA ILE A 156 -20.73 -4.78 3.87
C ILE A 156 -20.69 -6.15 3.19
N THR A 157 -19.50 -6.55 2.73
CA THR A 157 -19.30 -7.83 2.04
C THR A 157 -18.30 -8.68 2.82
N GLU A 158 -18.69 -9.91 3.15
CA GLU A 158 -17.83 -10.88 3.82
C GLU A 158 -16.94 -11.64 2.82
N SER A 159 -15.68 -11.87 3.19
CA SER A 159 -14.76 -12.73 2.45
C SER A 159 -13.83 -13.44 3.42
N GLY A 160 -14.18 -14.69 3.76
CA GLY A 160 -13.43 -15.51 4.70
C GLY A 160 -13.31 -14.85 6.08
N ALA A 161 -12.09 -14.57 6.52
CA ALA A 161 -11.81 -13.92 7.80
C ALA A 161 -11.96 -12.39 7.79
N THR A 162 -12.23 -11.80 6.61
CA THR A 162 -12.30 -10.34 6.44
C THR A 162 -13.70 -9.89 6.07
N ALA A 163 -13.97 -8.60 6.29
CA ALA A 163 -15.13 -7.91 5.77
C ALA A 163 -14.70 -6.61 5.10
N THR A 164 -15.34 -6.28 3.99
CA THR A 164 -15.13 -4.99 3.30
C THR A 164 -16.36 -4.12 3.50
N ILE A 165 -16.13 -2.92 4.01
CA ILE A 165 -17.15 -1.88 4.17
C ILE A 165 -16.96 -0.88 3.04
N GLU A 166 -17.98 -0.69 2.23
CA GLU A 166 -18.04 0.31 1.17
C GLU A 166 -19.05 1.40 1.50
N TRP A 167 -18.70 2.66 1.21
CA TRP A 167 -19.56 3.83 1.38
C TRP A 167 -19.55 4.72 0.15
N THR A 168 -20.51 5.64 0.12
CA THR A 168 -20.61 6.73 -0.86
C THR A 168 -20.48 8.07 -0.16
N GLU A 169 -20.04 9.13 -0.83
CA GLU A 169 -20.01 10.49 -0.26
C GLU A 169 -21.41 11.16 -0.22
N THR A 170 -22.42 10.42 0.24
CA THR A 170 -23.73 10.97 0.63
C THR A 170 -23.75 11.21 2.14
N PRO A 171 -24.48 12.23 2.66
CA PRO A 171 -24.50 12.52 4.10
C PRO A 171 -24.90 11.33 4.97
N GLU A 172 -25.88 10.54 4.54
CA GLU A 172 -26.37 9.36 5.26
C GLU A 172 -25.32 8.24 5.29
N SER A 173 -24.77 7.87 4.13
CA SER A 173 -23.74 6.83 4.02
C SER A 173 -22.50 7.21 4.84
N ARG A 174 -22.11 8.49 4.79
CA ARG A 174 -20.97 8.98 5.57
C ARG A 174 -21.23 8.94 7.08
N ALA A 175 -22.40 9.37 7.54
CA ALA A 175 -22.76 9.31 8.96
C ALA A 175 -22.78 7.87 9.50
N GLN A 176 -23.29 6.92 8.72
CA GLN A 176 -23.25 5.50 9.09
C GLN A 176 -21.82 4.95 9.11
N PHE A 177 -20.99 5.30 8.12
CA PHE A 177 -19.58 4.88 8.09
C PHE A 177 -18.79 5.43 9.28
N ASP A 178 -18.95 6.72 9.59
CA ASP A 178 -18.25 7.38 10.69
C ASP A 178 -18.68 6.84 12.07
N ALA A 179 -19.91 6.30 12.18
CA ALA A 179 -20.41 5.65 13.39
C ALA A 179 -19.85 4.22 13.60
N LEU A 180 -19.35 3.56 12.55
CA LEU A 180 -18.77 2.22 12.69
C LEU A 180 -17.40 2.27 13.39
N PRO A 181 -17.13 1.34 14.33
CA PRO A 181 -15.85 1.28 15.05
C PRO A 181 -14.75 0.62 14.21
N TRP A 182 -14.58 1.02 12.95
CA TRP A 182 -13.74 0.32 11.96
C TRP A 182 -12.23 0.45 12.20
N ARG A 183 -11.78 1.48 12.92
CA ARG A 183 -10.35 1.83 13.06
C ARG A 183 -9.53 0.73 13.73
N ALA A 184 -10.03 0.18 14.85
CA ALA A 184 -9.33 -0.89 15.57
C ALA A 184 -9.30 -2.22 14.78
N PRO A 185 -10.43 -2.70 14.20
CA PRO A 185 -10.44 -3.84 13.28
C PRO A 185 -9.54 -3.67 12.04
N ALA A 186 -9.49 -2.48 11.44
CA ALA A 186 -8.58 -2.20 10.32
C ALA A 186 -7.11 -2.28 10.77
N ARG A 187 -6.79 -1.72 11.93
CA ARG A 187 -5.44 -1.78 12.50
C ARG A 187 -5.01 -3.22 12.81
N ALA A 188 -5.91 -4.03 13.36
CA ALA A 188 -5.65 -5.43 13.65
C ALA A 188 -5.29 -6.19 12.37
N LEU A 189 -6.10 -6.04 11.32
CA LEU A 189 -5.84 -6.63 10.01
C LEU A 189 -4.48 -6.21 9.45
N VAL A 190 -4.19 -4.90 9.39
CA VAL A 190 -2.92 -4.40 8.84
C VAL A 190 -1.74 -4.92 9.67
N THR A 191 -1.86 -4.97 11.00
CA THR A 191 -0.81 -5.52 11.88
C THR A 191 -0.54 -6.98 11.59
N GLU A 192 -1.59 -7.78 11.37
CA GLU A 192 -1.47 -9.18 10.99
C GLU A 192 -0.76 -9.34 9.64
N LEU A 193 -1.19 -8.58 8.62
CA LEU A 193 -0.60 -8.63 7.28
C LEU A 193 0.89 -8.25 7.28
N VAL A 194 1.26 -7.21 8.03
CA VAL A 194 2.66 -6.79 8.22
C VAL A 194 3.48 -7.90 8.87
N ARG A 195 2.90 -8.66 9.81
CA ARG A 195 3.57 -9.79 10.48
C ARG A 195 3.74 -11.00 9.54
N MET A 196 2.82 -11.19 8.60
CA MET A 196 2.87 -12.30 7.63
C MET A 196 3.95 -12.12 6.57
N GLY A 197 4.37 -10.88 6.29
CA GLY A 197 5.55 -10.63 5.47
C GLY A 197 5.53 -9.31 4.73
N ARG A 198 6.40 -9.21 3.74
CA ARG A 198 6.57 -8.01 2.92
C ARG A 198 5.36 -7.77 2.03
N ASN A 199 5.12 -6.49 1.78
CA ASN A 199 4.13 -6.01 0.84
C ASN A 199 4.48 -6.45 -0.59
N ARG A 200 3.59 -7.23 -1.22
CA ARG A 200 3.74 -7.71 -2.61
C ARG A 200 3.54 -6.60 -3.63
N TRP A 201 2.98 -5.47 -3.20
CA TRP A 201 2.61 -4.35 -4.05
C TRP A 201 3.58 -3.16 -3.93
N ALA A 202 4.77 -3.39 -3.35
CA ALA A 202 5.80 -2.37 -3.17
C ALA A 202 6.17 -1.65 -4.48
N ASP A 203 6.06 -2.35 -5.62
CA ASP A 203 6.33 -1.78 -6.94
C ASP A 203 5.22 -0.86 -7.43
N LEU A 204 4.02 -0.84 -6.83
CA LEU A 204 2.98 0.13 -7.17
C LEU A 204 3.04 1.40 -6.32
N HIS A 205 3.97 1.45 -5.37
CA HIS A 205 4.07 2.53 -4.41
C HIS A 205 4.34 3.89 -5.10
N SER A 206 3.55 4.90 -4.71
CA SER A 206 3.68 6.31 -5.06
C SER A 206 4.13 7.10 -3.83
N PRO A 207 5.42 7.49 -3.75
CA PRO A 207 5.94 8.22 -2.60
C PRO A 207 5.35 9.63 -2.47
N GLN A 208 4.94 10.26 -3.58
CA GLN A 208 4.39 11.61 -3.56
C GLN A 208 3.03 11.67 -2.86
N ILE A 209 2.14 10.72 -3.13
CA ILE A 209 0.85 10.68 -2.43
C ILE A 209 1.00 10.20 -0.99
N ALA A 210 1.98 9.33 -0.73
CA ALA A 210 2.26 8.83 0.62
C ALA A 210 2.67 9.93 1.61
N GLN A 211 3.31 11.01 1.15
CA GLN A 211 3.71 12.13 2.01
C GLN A 211 2.52 12.74 2.78
N PHE A 212 1.35 12.84 2.14
CA PHE A 212 0.14 13.37 2.77
C PHE A 212 -0.37 12.53 3.94
N ALA A 213 0.01 11.24 3.98
CA ALA A 213 -0.32 10.36 5.08
C ALA A 213 0.41 10.71 6.39
N PHE A 214 1.49 11.50 6.30
CA PHE A 214 2.36 11.86 7.43
C PHE A 214 2.26 13.33 7.84
N GLU A 215 1.46 14.12 7.16
CA GLU A 215 1.23 15.52 7.49
C GLU A 215 0.29 15.64 8.69
N ASP A 216 0.53 16.65 9.54
CA ASP A 216 -0.30 16.96 10.71
C ASP A 216 -1.59 17.72 10.33
#